data_AF-A0A099LSS9-F1
#
_entry.id   AF-A0A099LSS9-F1
#
_cell.length_a   1.000
_cell.length_b   1.000
_cell.length_c   1.000
_cell.angle_alpha   90.00
_cell.angle_beta   90.00
_cell.angle_gamma   90.00
#
_symmetry.space_group_name_H-M   'P 1'
#
loop_
_entity.id
_entity.type
_entity.pdbx_description
1 polymer ?
#
loop_
_entity_poly.entity_id
_entity_poly.type
_entity_poly.pdbx_seq_one_letter_code
_entity_poly.pdbx_strand_id
1 'polypeptide(L)' 'MLNPKLGDVIQGTGGLRKIRVASKGKGKRGGSRIIYYFLDEKRRFYLLTIYGKNEMSDLNANQRKQLMAFMEAWRNEQS' A
#
# COMPACT_ATOMS: atom_id res chain seq x y z
N MET A 1 5.90 -4.61 -17.76
CA MET A 1 5.40 -4.53 -16.36
C MET A 1 3.88 -4.56 -16.43
N LEU A 2 3.21 -5.58 -15.87
CA LEU A 2 1.82 -5.92 -16.21
C LEU A 2 0.74 -4.90 -15.77
N ASN A 3 1.01 -4.05 -14.77
CA ASN A 3 0.35 -2.75 -14.49
C ASN A 3 0.84 -2.28 -13.10
N PRO A 4 1.79 -1.34 -12.99
CA PRO A 4 2.32 -0.89 -11.70
C PRO A 4 1.33 -0.09 -10.84
N LYS A 5 0.18 0.30 -11.42
CA LYS A 5 -0.88 1.06 -10.74
C LYS A 5 -2.03 0.14 -10.27
N LEU A 6 -1.83 -1.18 -10.23
CA LEU A 6 -2.84 -2.16 -9.81
C LEU A 6 -3.24 -1.98 -8.34
N GLY A 7 -4.54 -2.11 -8.04
CA GLY A 7 -5.05 -2.01 -6.68
C GLY A 7 -5.45 -0.59 -6.27
N ASP A 8 -6.14 -0.51 -5.14
CA ASP A 8 -6.88 0.68 -4.74
C ASP A 8 -5.96 1.70 -4.10
N VAL A 9 -6.08 2.97 -4.48
CA VAL A 9 -5.42 4.06 -3.74
C VAL A 9 -6.09 4.20 -2.37
N ILE A 10 -5.29 4.18 -1.31
CA ILE A 10 -5.75 4.46 0.03
C ILE A 10 -5.88 5.97 0.17
N GLN A 11 -7.10 6.48 0.07
CA GLN A 11 -7.35 7.93 0.16
C GLN A 11 -6.82 8.53 1.46
N GLY A 12 -6.21 9.71 1.35
CA GLY A 12 -5.62 10.45 2.47
C GLY A 12 -4.27 9.90 2.96
N THR A 13 -3.51 9.18 2.13
CA THR A 13 -2.18 8.62 2.50
C THR A 13 -1.04 9.06 1.60
N GLY A 14 -1.22 10.10 0.77
CA GLY A 14 -0.18 10.55 -0.16
C GLY A 14 0.08 9.60 -1.34
N GLY A 15 -0.87 8.72 -1.65
CA GLY A 15 -0.82 7.87 -2.85
C GLY A 15 -0.43 6.42 -2.63
N LEU A 16 -0.40 5.92 -1.39
CA LEU A 16 -0.24 4.49 -1.12
C LEU A 16 -1.37 3.68 -1.78
N ARG A 17 -1.03 2.48 -2.23
CA ARG A 17 -1.94 1.55 -2.89
C ARG A 17 -2.06 0.25 -2.11
N LYS A 18 -3.25 -0.35 -2.13
CA LYS A 18 -3.57 -1.62 -1.47
C LYS A 18 -3.97 -2.66 -2.52
N ILE A 19 -3.28 -3.80 -2.54
CA ILE A 19 -3.65 -4.98 -3.32
C ILE A 19 -4.10 -6.08 -2.37
N ARG A 20 -5.16 -6.80 -2.75
CA ARG A 20 -5.61 -8.03 -2.09
C ARG A 20 -5.11 -9.23 -2.90
N VAL A 21 -4.32 -10.09 -2.27
CA VAL A 21 -3.79 -11.31 -2.88
C VAL A 21 -4.52 -12.50 -2.27
N ALA A 22 -5.21 -13.29 -3.09
CA ALA A 22 -5.79 -14.54 -2.63
C ALA A 22 -4.70 -15.60 -2.48
N SER A 23 -4.70 -16.36 -1.39
CA SER A 23 -3.89 -17.57 -1.30
C SER A 23 -4.53 -18.70 -2.11
N LYS A 24 -3.73 -19.44 -2.88
CA LYS A 24 -4.14 -20.75 -3.37
C LYS A 24 -4.07 -21.77 -2.22
N GLY A 25 -5.13 -22.55 -2.02
CA GLY A 25 -5.13 -23.74 -1.15
C GLY A 25 -5.24 -23.51 0.37
N LYS A 26 -5.15 -22.27 0.88
CA LYS A 26 -5.42 -21.97 2.30
C LYS A 26 -6.86 -21.49 2.48
N GLY A 27 -7.56 -21.99 3.50
CA GLY A 27 -8.95 -21.68 3.82
C GLY A 27 -9.21 -20.19 4.13
N LYS A 28 -10.33 -19.87 4.80
CA LYS A 28 -10.92 -18.50 4.96
C LYS A 28 -9.95 -17.35 5.34
N ARG A 29 -8.77 -17.64 5.92
CA ARG A 29 -7.73 -16.68 6.35
C ARG A 29 -6.51 -16.54 5.43
N GLY A 30 -6.39 -17.30 4.35
CA GLY A 30 -5.11 -17.40 3.64
C GLY A 30 -4.71 -16.18 2.80
N GLY A 31 -5.64 -15.28 2.46
CA GLY A 31 -5.32 -14.09 1.66
C GLY A 31 -4.42 -13.08 2.37
N SER A 32 -3.57 -12.39 1.60
CA SER A 32 -2.68 -11.32 2.06
C SER A 32 -3.10 -9.97 1.49
N ARG A 33 -2.66 -8.89 2.13
CA ARG A 33 -2.77 -7.53 1.63
C ARG A 33 -1.37 -6.94 1.53
N ILE A 34 -1.15 -6.24 0.43
CA ILE A 34 0.11 -5.57 0.14
C ILE A 34 -0.19 -4.08 0.12
N ILE A 35 0.57 -3.28 0.88
CA ILE A 35 0.58 -1.83 0.76
C ILE A 35 1.90 -1.41 0.13
N TYR A 36 1.82 -0.64 -0.95
CA TYR A 36 2.99 -0.19 -1.71
C TYR A 36 2.80 1.23 -2.27
N TYR A 37 3.89 1.82 -2.74
CA TYR A 37 3.90 3.05 -3.51
C TYR A 37 4.59 2.84 -4.85
N PHE A 38 4.05 3.42 -5.92
CA PHE A 38 4.68 3.43 -7.23
C PHE A 38 5.03 4.88 -7.61
N LEU A 39 6.33 5.16 -7.66
CA LEU A 39 6.88 6.45 -8.08
C LEU A 39 7.02 6.46 -9.60
N ASP A 40 6.01 7.03 -10.27
CA ASP A 40 5.86 7.00 -11.74
C ASP A 40 7.05 7.67 -12.44
N GLU A 41 7.46 8.84 -11.94
CA GLU A 41 8.55 9.66 -12.49
C GLU A 41 9.88 8.90 -12.59
N LYS A 42 10.19 8.08 -11.58
CA LYS A 42 11.43 7.28 -11.53
C LYS A 42 11.22 5.82 -11.92
N ARG A 43 9.99 5.42 -12.27
CA ARG A 43 9.57 4.02 -12.51
C ARG A 43 10.00 3.06 -11.39
N ARG A 44 9.90 3.49 -10.13
CA ARG A 44 10.33 2.71 -8.95
C ARG A 44 9.15 2.24 -8.13
N PHE A 45 9.28 1.04 -7.58
CA PHE A 45 8.26 0.39 -6.76
C PHE A 45 8.78 0.23 -5.33
N TYR A 46 8.00 0.69 -4.37
CA TYR A 46 8.37 0.68 -2.95
C TYR A 46 7.32 -0.11 -2.17
N LEU A 47 7.75 -1.22 -1.60
CA LEU A 47 6.92 -2.02 -0.72
C LEU A 47 6.93 -1.38 0.67
N LEU A 48 5.75 -1.10 1.22
CA LEU A 48 5.65 -0.59 2.58
C LEU A 48 5.43 -1.74 3.57
N THR A 49 4.47 -2.62 3.28
CA THR A 49 4.19 -3.78 4.15
C THR A 49 3.34 -4.85 3.45
N ILE A 50 3.39 -6.06 4.01
CA ILE A 50 2.55 -7.21 3.65
C ILE A 50 1.97 -7.78 4.95
N TYR A 51 0.67 -8.02 4.98
CA TYR A 51 0.00 -8.60 6.15
C TYR A 51 -1.18 -9.51 5.74
N GLY A 52 -1.53 -10.46 6.59
CA GLY A 52 -2.64 -11.39 6.41
C GLY A 52 -4.03 -10.72 6.52
N LYS A 53 -5.06 -11.41 6.03
CA LYS A 53 -6.44 -10.88 5.96
C LYS A 53 -6.99 -10.31 7.27
N ASN A 54 -6.52 -10.80 8.42
CA ASN A 54 -7.05 -10.43 9.75
C ASN A 54 -5.99 -9.83 10.69
N GLU A 55 -4.81 -9.48 10.19
CA GLU A 55 -3.72 -8.95 11.02
C GLU A 55 -3.83 -7.44 11.25
N MET A 56 -4.54 -6.72 10.37
CA MET A 56 -4.68 -5.28 10.44
C MET A 56 -6.13 -4.87 10.17
N SER A 57 -6.64 -3.95 11.00
CA SER A 57 -7.91 -3.25 10.79
C SER A 57 -7.75 -2.10 9.78
N ASP A 58 -8.86 -1.48 9.39
CA ASP A 58 -8.81 -0.31 8.52
C ASP A 58 -8.12 0.87 9.20
N LEU A 59 -7.34 1.62 8.41
CA LEU A 59 -6.65 2.81 8.89
C LEU A 59 -7.65 3.88 9.33
N ASN A 60 -7.50 4.33 10.57
CA ASN A 60 -8.24 5.47 11.09
C ASN A 60 -7.74 6.79 10.50
N ALA A 61 -8.48 7.88 10.73
CA ALA A 61 -8.16 9.19 10.15
C ALA A 61 -6.76 9.71 10.57
N ASN A 62 -6.36 9.48 11.83
CA ASN A 62 -5.06 9.92 12.32
C ASN A 62 -3.90 9.15 11.66
N GLN A 63 -4.02 7.83 11.53
CA GLN A 63 -3.04 6.99 10.85
C GLN A 63 -2.89 7.39 9.38
N ARG A 64 -3.99 7.71 8.69
CA ARG A 64 -3.95 8.22 7.31
C ARG A 64 -3.18 9.53 7.23
N LYS A 65 -3.49 10.48 8.13
CA LYS A 65 -2.78 11.77 8.21
C LYS A 65 -1.28 11.59 8.44
N GLN A 66 -0.89 10.69 9.34
CA GLN A 66 0.52 10.36 9.58
C GLN A 66 1.20 9.78 8.34
N LEU A 67 0.55 8.84 7.64
CA LEU A 67 1.07 8.28 6.40
C LEU A 67 1.18 9.32 5.28
N MET A 68 0.23 10.25 5.18
CA MET A 68 0.28 11.35 4.22
C MET A 68 1.50 12.24 4.47
N ALA A 69 1.70 12.69 5.71
CA ALA A 69 2.86 13.51 6.08
C ALA A 69 4.19 12.78 5.81
N PHE A 70 4.25 11.49 6.15
CA PHE A 70 5.41 10.64 5.84
C PHE A 70 5.67 10.57 4.33
N MET A 71 4.65 10.31 3.52
CA MET A 71 4.79 10.18 2.08
C MET A 71 5.17 11.50 1.41
N GLU A 72 4.68 12.64 1.90
CA GLU A 72 5.09 13.95 1.42
C GLU A 72 6.57 14.23 1.69
N ALA A 73 7.02 14.02 2.93
CA ALA A 73 8.43 14.17 3.30
C ALA A 73 9.33 13.23 2.47
N TRP A 74 8.95 11.95 2.40
CA TRP A 74 9.70 10.94 1.66
C TRP A 74 9.77 11.25 0.16
N ARG A 75 8.68 11.70 -0.48
CA ARG A 75 8.71 12.08 -1.91
C ARG A 75 9.66 13.24 -2.19
N ASN A 76 9.75 14.21 -1.27
CA ASN A 76 10.69 15.33 -1.40
C ASN A 76 12.14 14.83 -1.37
N GLU A 77 12.46 13.87 -0.51
CA GLU A 77 13.79 13.23 -0.49
C GLU A 77 14.09 12.39 -1.74
N GLN A 78 13.05 11.92 -2.42
CA GLN A 78 13.20 11.17 -3.67
C GLN A 78 13.29 12.07 -4.91
N SER A 79 13.26 13.39 -4.81
CA SER A 79 13.51 14.29 -5.95
C SER A 79 14.99 14.31 -6.29
#